data_AF-A0A060BQU8-F1
#
_entry.id   AF-A0A060BQU8-F1
#
_cell.length_a   1.000
_cell.length_b   1.000
_cell.length_c   1.000
_cell.angle_alpha   90.00
_cell.angle_beta   90.00
_cell.angle_gamma   90.00
#
_symmetry.space_group_name_H-M   'P 1'
#
loop_
_entity.id
_entity.type
_entity.pdbx_description
1 polymer ?
#
loop_
_entity_poly.entity_id
_entity_poly.type
_entity_poly.pdbx_seq_one_letter_code
_entity_poly.pdbx_strand_id
1 'polypeptide(L)' 'QAGVPVTQVRYLGTIHDFVMLNGVAETPAARAAIEQANTALRAALNR' A
#
# COMPACT_ATOMS: atom_id res chain seq x y z
N GLN A 1 -1.30 -23.27 -0.16
CA GLN A 1 -1.92 -22.08 -0.77
C GLN A 1 -3.43 -22.29 -0.85
N ALA A 2 -4.25 -21.27 -0.60
CA ALA A 2 -5.71 -21.40 -0.41
C ALA A 2 -6.59 -20.95 -1.60
N GLY A 3 -6.00 -20.61 -2.76
CA GLY A 3 -6.76 -20.22 -3.97
C GLY A 3 -7.32 -18.80 -3.98
N VAL A 4 -7.09 -18.01 -2.93
CA VAL A 4 -7.50 -16.59 -2.88
C VAL A 4 -6.59 -15.76 -3.81
N PRO A 5 -7.15 -14.89 -4.68
CA PRO A 5 -6.34 -13.94 -5.45
C PRO A 5 -5.63 -12.96 -4.50
N VAL A 6 -4.29 -12.92 -4.57
CA VAL A 6 -3.47 -12.08 -3.70
C VAL A 6 -2.48 -11.27 -4.53
N THR A 7 -2.43 -9.97 -4.28
CA THR A 7 -1.34 -9.09 -4.73
C THR A 7 -0.41 -8.84 -3.54
N GLN A 8 0.84 -9.32 -3.64
CA GLN A 8 1.87 -9.09 -2.62
C GLN A 8 2.93 -8.14 -3.16
N VAL A 9 3.19 -7.05 -2.45
CA VAL A 9 4.21 -6.05 -2.82
C VAL A 9 5.08 -5.75 -1.61
N ARG A 10 6.40 -5.68 -1.82
CA ARG A 10 7.37 -5.25 -0.83
C ARG A 10 7.96 -3.91 -1.25
N TYR A 11 7.68 -2.85 -0.48
CA TYR A 11 8.37 -1.58 -0.62
C TYR A 11 9.71 -1.68 0.10
N LEU A 12 10.81 -1.53 -0.65
CA LEU A 12 12.17 -1.53 -0.08
C LEU A 12 12.49 -0.15 0.50
N GLY A 13 13.45 -0.12 1.45
CA GLY A 13 13.89 1.13 2.08
C GLY A 13 12.90 1.73 3.07
N THR A 14 11.85 0.98 3.45
CA THR A 14 10.88 1.39 4.47
C THR A 14 11.05 0.59 5.75
N ILE A 15 10.45 1.10 6.82
CA ILE A 15 10.31 0.41 8.11
C ILE A 15 8.86 0.00 8.33
N HIS A 16 8.59 -0.74 9.40
CA HIS A 16 7.22 -0.99 9.84
C HIS A 16 6.45 0.33 10.04
N ASP A 17 5.14 0.32 9.81
CA ASP A 17 4.25 1.49 9.93
C ASP A 17 4.58 2.71 9.05
N PHE A 18 5.39 2.57 8.00
CA PHE A 18 5.75 3.70 7.13
C PHE A 18 4.56 4.39 6.42
N VAL A 19 3.38 3.78 6.40
CA VAL A 19 2.14 4.38 5.88
C VAL A 19 1.27 5.07 6.96
N MET A 20 1.63 4.93 8.23
CA MET A 20 0.92 5.52 9.38
C MET A 20 1.70 6.69 9.98
N LEU A 21 3.02 6.59 10.05
CA LEU A 21 3.88 7.57 10.72
C LEU A 21 3.97 8.89 9.96
N ASN A 22 3.47 9.98 10.56
CA ASN A 22 3.50 11.33 9.96
C ASN A 22 4.92 11.80 9.58
N GLY A 23 5.96 11.42 10.35
CA GLY A 23 7.34 11.84 10.09
C GLY A 23 7.94 11.33 8.77
N VAL A 24 7.31 10.33 8.14
CA VAL A 24 7.75 9.75 6.86
C VAL A 24 6.65 9.73 5.79
N ALA A 25 5.51 10.41 6.05
CA ALA A 25 4.34 10.40 5.18
C ALA A 25 4.63 10.92 3.76
N GLU A 26 5.57 11.87 3.64
CA GLU A 26 5.96 12.47 2.36
C GLU A 26 7.10 11.73 1.65
N THR A 27 7.55 10.59 2.17
CA THR A 27 8.51 9.75 1.44
C THR A 27 7.86 9.15 0.18
N PRO A 28 8.61 8.98 -0.92
CA PRO A 28 8.06 8.39 -2.15
C PRO A 28 7.42 7.01 -1.93
N ALA A 29 8.02 6.20 -1.05
CA ALA A 29 7.51 4.87 -0.74
C ALA A 29 6.15 4.93 -0.03
N ALA A 30 5.99 5.80 0.99
CA ALA A 30 4.72 5.96 1.70
C ALA A 30 3.60 6.44 0.77
N ARG A 31 3.89 7.47 -0.05
CA ARG A 31 2.93 8.00 -1.03
C ARG A 31 2.49 6.94 -2.05
N ALA A 32 3.45 6.21 -2.62
CA ALA A 32 3.17 5.17 -3.60
C ALA A 32 2.37 3.99 -3.00
N ALA A 33 2.67 3.58 -1.76
CA ALA A 33 1.94 2.51 -1.08
C ALA A 33 0.48 2.90 -0.80
N ILE A 34 0.25 4.15 -0.36
CA ILE A 34 -1.10 4.70 -0.15
C ILE A 34 -1.87 4.77 -1.48
N GLU A 35 -1.24 5.25 -2.55
CA GLU A 35 -1.86 5.32 -3.87
C GLU A 35 -2.21 3.93 -4.41
N GLN A 36 -1.32 2.95 -4.26
CA GLN A 36 -1.58 1.56 -4.65
C GLN A 36 -2.77 0.96 -3.89
N ALA A 37 -2.82 1.15 -2.57
CA ALA A 37 -3.93 0.67 -1.75
C ALA A 37 -5.26 1.34 -2.14
N ASN A 38 -5.25 2.66 -2.32
CA ASN A 38 -6.45 3.41 -2.74
C ASN A 38 -6.94 2.97 -4.12
N THR A 39 -6.03 2.73 -5.06
CA THR A 39 -6.38 2.24 -6.41
C THR A 39 -7.03 0.87 -6.34
N ALA A 40 -6.47 -0.05 -5.55
CA ALA A 40 -7.05 -1.38 -5.35
C ALA A 40 -8.43 -1.31 -4.69
N LEU A 41 -8.60 -0.49 -3.67
CA LEU A 41 -9.89 -0.28 -3.00
C LEU A 41 -10.93 0.31 -3.97
N ARG A 42 -10.57 1.33 -4.76
CA ARG A 42 -11.48 1.91 -5.76
C ARG A 42 -11.90 0.86 -6.80
N ALA A 43 -10.97 0.07 -7.32
CA ALA A 43 -11.28 -0.98 -8.28
C ALA A 43 -12.22 -2.06 -7.69
N ALA A 44 -12.06 -2.39 -6.41
CA ALA A 44 -12.87 -3.40 -5.73
C ALA A 44 -14.25 -2.89 -5.27
N LEU A 45 -14.36 -1.60 -4.95
CA LEU A 45 -15.53 -1.01 -4.28
C LEU A 45 -16.38 -0.09 -5.16
N ASN A 46 -15.83 0.43 -6.25
CA ASN A 46 -16.61 1.25 -7.18
C ASN A 46 -17.51 0.35 -8.03
N ARG A 47 -18.78 0.26 -7.63
CA ARG A 47 -19.89 -0.13 -8.52
C ARG A 47 -20.39 1.08 -9.29
#